data_AF-A0A2D6XFQ8-F1
#
_entry.id   AF-A0A2D6XFQ8-F1
#
_cell.length_a   1.000
_cell.length_b   1.000
_cell.length_c   1.000
_cell.angle_alpha   90.00
_cell.angle_beta   90.00
_cell.angle_gamma   90.00
#
_symmetry.space_group_name_H-M   'P 1'
#
loop_
_entity.id
_entity.type
_entity.pdbx_description
1 polymer ?
#
loop_
_entity_poly.entity_id
_entity_poly.type
_entity_poly.pdbx_seq_one_letter_code
_entity_poly.pdbx_strand_id
1 'polypeptide(L)' 'MDPILEIFLERLDQIRREHQEGIADGSAPDFHTYRFLCGVLHGLNLARRDLKEIVSQVEES' A
#
# COMPACT_ATOMS: atom_id res chain seq x y z
N MET A 1 9.20 -16.45 4.76
CA MET A 1 8.43 -15.77 3.71
C MET A 1 9.06 -16.01 2.35
N ASP A 2 8.26 -16.38 1.36
CA ASP A 2 8.69 -16.57 -0.03
C ASP A 2 9.35 -15.27 -0.55
N PRO A 3 10.53 -15.32 -1.21
CA PRO A 3 11.20 -14.15 -1.78
C PRO A 3 10.31 -13.32 -2.72
N ILE A 4 9.39 -13.96 -3.45
CA ILE A 4 8.45 -13.26 -4.34
C ILE A 4 7.44 -12.43 -3.53
N LEU A 5 6.99 -12.94 -2.39
CA LEU A 5 6.06 -12.24 -1.50
C LEU A 5 6.73 -11.05 -0.82
N GLU A 6 8.02 -11.17 -0.46
CA GLU A 6 8.83 -10.05 0.03
C GLU A 6 8.90 -8.92 -1.00
N ILE A 7 9.28 -9.24 -2.24
CA ILE A 7 9.36 -8.26 -3.33
C ILE A 7 8.00 -7.58 -3.57
N PHE A 8 6.91 -8.34 -3.50
CA PHE A 8 5.57 -7.77 -3.68
C PHE A 8 5.18 -6.81 -2.55
N LEU A 9 5.48 -7.16 -1.30
CA LEU A 9 5.26 -6.27 -0.14
C LEU A 9 6.10 -4.99 -0.23
N GLU A 10 7.36 -5.10 -0.64
CA GLU A 10 8.23 -3.95 -0.87
C GLU A 10 7.67 -3.03 -1.96
N ARG A 11 7.14 -3.60 -3.05
CA ARG A 11 6.53 -2.81 -4.12
C ARG A 11 5.27 -2.08 -3.66
N LEU A 12 4.42 -2.71 -2.84
CA LEU A 12 3.28 -2.05 -2.22
C LEU A 12 3.71 -0.89 -1.32
N ASP A 13 4.73 -1.11 -0.49
CA ASP A 13 5.27 -0.09 0.41
C ASP A 13 5.92 1.08 -0.37
N GLN A 14 6.56 0.81 -1.51
CA GLN A 14 7.07 1.83 -2.42
C GLN A 14 5.95 2.70 -3.01
N ILE A 15 4.93 2.08 -3.62
CA ILE A 15 3.82 2.81 -4.24
C ILE A 15 3.10 3.67 -3.19
N ARG A 16 2.93 3.15 -1.96
CA ARG A 16 2.35 3.91 -0.86
C ARG A 16 3.19 5.16 -0.53
N ARG A 17 4.52 5.02 -0.43
CA ARG A 17 5.43 6.15 -0.16
C ARG A 17 5.32 7.22 -1.24
N GLU A 18 5.34 6.82 -2.51
CA GLU A 18 5.21 7.75 -3.65
C GLU A 18 3.91 8.57 -3.57
N HIS A 19 2.79 7.96 -3.18
CA HIS A 19 1.53 8.67 -2.98
C HIS A 19 1.53 9.57 -1.73
N GLN A 20 2.17 9.14 -0.64
CA GLN A 20 2.30 9.95 0.59
C GLN A 20 3.16 11.20 0.36
N GLU A 21 4.31 11.03 -0.30
CA GLU A 21 5.22 12.11 -0.68
C GLU A 21 4.53 13.06 -1.64
N GLY A 22 3.83 12.55 -2.66
CA GLY A 22 3.05 13.39 -3.57
C GLY A 22 2.05 14.28 -2.82
N ILE A 23 1.29 13.73 -1.88
CA ILE A 23 0.35 14.53 -1.07
C ILE A 23 1.09 15.61 -0.27
N ALA A 24 2.22 15.27 0.35
CA ALA A 24 3.02 16.21 1.14
C ALA A 24 3.60 17.35 0.29
N ASP A 25 3.98 17.06 -0.96
CA ASP A 25 4.50 18.02 -1.93
C ASP A 25 3.41 18.85 -2.62
N GLY A 26 2.13 18.63 -2.28
CA GLY A 26 1.01 19.38 -2.82
C GLY A 26 0.46 18.87 -4.15
N SER A 27 0.65 17.58 -4.47
CA SER A 27 0.14 16.96 -5.71
C SER A 27 -1.39 16.83 -5.77
N ALA A 28 -2.10 17.21 -4.70
CA ALA A 28 -3.55 17.23 -4.63
C ALA A 28 -4.08 18.67 -4.82
N PRO A 29 -4.47 19.07 -6.05
CA PRO A 29 -4.91 20.44 -6.35
C PRO A 29 -6.26 20.80 -5.72
N ASP A 30 -7.07 19.81 -5.36
CA ASP A 30 -8.38 20.00 -4.75
C ASP A 30 -8.72 18.88 -3.75
N PHE A 31 -9.81 19.09 -3.02
CA PHE A 31 -10.29 18.14 -2.02
C PHE A 31 -10.70 16.79 -2.63
N HIS A 32 -11.21 16.78 -3.88
CA HIS A 32 -11.61 15.54 -4.54
C HIS A 32 -10.40 14.66 -4.83
N THR A 33 -9.32 15.25 -5.35
CA THR A 33 -8.05 14.58 -5.62
C THR A 33 -7.41 14.10 -4.32
N TYR A 34 -7.39 14.93 -3.28
CA TYR A 34 -6.92 14.52 -1.96
C TYR A 34 -7.70 13.30 -1.43
N ARG A 35 -9.03 13.36 -1.46
CA ARG A 35 -9.89 12.25 -1.00
C ARG A 35 -9.66 10.98 -1.81
N PHE A 36 -9.48 11.09 -3.12
CA PHE A 36 -9.14 9.95 -3.97
C PHE A 36 -7.80 9.32 -3.55
N LEU A 37 -6.75 10.14 -3.39
CA LEU A 37 -5.43 9.65 -2.97
C LEU A 37 -5.47 9.01 -1.58
N CYS A 38 -6.22 9.57 -0.62
CA CYS A 38 -6.44 8.92 0.68
C CYS A 38 -7.14 7.56 0.54
N GLY A 39 -8.09 7.43 -0.37
CA GLY A 39 -8.74 6.15 -0.70
C GLY A 39 -7.76 5.13 -1.27
N VAL A 40 -6.88 5.55 -2.18
CA VAL A 40 -5.80 4.70 -2.72
C VAL A 40 -4.86 4.22 -1.61
N LEU A 41 -4.39 5.14 -0.75
CA LEU A 41 -3.55 4.80 0.39
C LEU A 41 -4.21 3.81 1.36
N HIS A 42 -5.52 3.97 1.60
CA HIS A 42 -6.28 3.03 2.41
C HIS A 42 -6.33 1.64 1.77
N GLY A 43 -6.61 1.56 0.47
CA GLY A 43 -6.62 0.31 -0.30
C GLY A 43 -5.26 -0.40 -0.27
N LEU A 44 -4.16 0.33 -0.44
CA LEU A 44 -2.80 -0.23 -0.35
C LEU A 44 -2.50 -0.82 1.03
N ASN A 45 -2.94 -0.15 2.10
CA ASN A 45 -2.76 -0.66 3.46
C ASN A 45 -3.59 -1.93 3.72
N LEU A 46 -4.81 -2.01 3.21
CA LEU A 46 -5.64 -3.21 3.29
C LEU A 46 -5.00 -4.37 2.51
N ALA A 47 -4.62 -4.15 1.25
CA ALA A 47 -3.97 -5.17 0.44
C ALA A 47 -2.70 -5.72 1.10
N ARG A 48 -1.88 -4.85 1.68
CA ARG A 48 -0.68 -5.26 2.45
C ARG A 48 -1.02 -6.09 3.68
N ARG A 49 -2.07 -5.74 4.42
CA ARG A 49 -2.52 -6.49 5.59
C ARG A 49 -3.01 -7.87 5.18
N ASP A 50 -3.91 -7.93 4.22
CA ASP A 50 -4.57 -9.17 3.80
C ASP A 50 -3.54 -10.14 3.20
N LEU A 51 -2.56 -9.64 2.45
CA LEU A 51 -1.46 -10.49 1.96
C LEU A 51 -0.64 -11.08 3.11
N LYS A 52 -0.27 -10.27 4.11
CA LYS A 52 0.47 -10.78 5.27
C LYS A 52 -0.30 -11.84 6.04
N GLU A 53 -1.61 -11.66 6.17
CA GLU A 53 -2.49 -12.64 6.82
C GLU A 53 -2.53 -13.96 6.05
N ILE A 54 -2.72 -13.90 4.72
CA ILE A 54 -2.69 -15.09 3.85
C ILE A 54 -1.35 -15.82 3.98
N VAL A 55 -0.24 -15.08 3.97
CA VAL A 55 1.10 -15.68 4.10
C VAL A 55 1.28 -16.36 5.45
N SER A 56 0.85 -15.72 6.55
CA SER A 56 0.90 -16.34 7.88
C SER A 56 0.12 -17.66 7.91
N GLN A 57 -1.08 -17.69 7.35
CA GLN A 57 -1.92 -18.89 7.30
C GLN A 57 -1.29 -20.01 6.49
N VAL A 58 -0.61 -19.69 5.39
CA VAL A 58 0.11 -20.66 4.55
C VAL A 58 1.36 -21.19 5.24
N GLU A 59 2.12 -20.34 5.94
CA GLU A 59 3.32 -20.77 6.70
C GLU A 59 2.98 -21.60 7.94
N GLU A 60 1.79 -21.40 8.54
CA GLU A 60 1.29 -22.17 9.68
C GLU A 60 0.64 -23.51 9.31
N SER A 61 0.38 -23.75 8.02
CA SER A 61 -0.24 -24.99 7.49
C SER A 61 0.80 -26.01 7.04
#